data_AF-A0A964P983-F1
#
_entry.id   AF-A0A964P983-F1
#
_cell.length_a   1.000
_cell.length_b   1.000
_cell.length_c   1.000
_cell.angle_alpha   90.00
_cell.angle_beta   90.00
_cell.angle_gamma   90.00
#
_symmetry.space_group_name_H-M   'P 1'
#
loop_
_entity.id
_entity.type
_entity.pdbx_description
1 polymer ?
#
loop_
_entity_poly.entity_id
_entity_poly.type
_entity_poly.pdbx_seq_one_letter_code
_entity_poly.pdbx_strand_id
1 'polypeptide(L)'
;MVRMPPQENAMTSLAGQLLIARAALRDGFFGRSVILMLQHGPEGAFGLVLNRPAQAKELPFPVFVGGPCKMDGLLMIHGRTEWVTDDGESSMEVCPGVFLGTSEQFEKATEEGKNASDKFRVFTGYAGWGPNQLEAEMHEDSWIVLPGSGEIIFETPVQELWETLSPPTLPEPSLN
;
A
#
# COMPACT_ATOMS: atom_id res chain seq x y z
N MET A 1 40.62 -12.71 -9.88
CA MET A 1 39.53 -13.03 -10.82
C MET A 1 38.36 -13.53 -9.98
N VAL A 2 37.51 -12.63 -9.50
CA VAL A 2 36.37 -12.97 -8.64
C VAL A 2 35.23 -13.39 -9.55
N ARG A 3 34.86 -14.67 -9.51
CA ARG A 3 33.66 -15.18 -10.19
C ARG A 3 32.45 -14.59 -9.48
N MET A 4 31.77 -13.65 -10.16
CA MET A 4 30.42 -13.25 -9.79
C MET A 4 29.50 -14.47 -9.98
N PRO A 5 28.66 -14.83 -9.01
CA PRO A 5 27.65 -15.86 -9.23
C PRO A 5 26.68 -15.39 -10.33
N PRO A 6 26.10 -16.32 -11.10
CA PRO A 6 25.06 -15.97 -12.06
C PRO A 6 23.93 -15.28 -11.31
N GLN A 7 23.54 -14.08 -11.74
CA GLN A 7 22.29 -13.48 -11.30
C GLN A 7 21.16 -14.32 -11.90
N GLU A 8 20.76 -15.36 -11.18
CA GLU A 8 19.45 -15.98 -11.38
C GLU A 8 18.41 -14.88 -11.25
N ASN A 9 17.40 -14.88 -12.13
CA ASN A 9 16.22 -14.03 -12.03
C ASN A 9 15.53 -14.26 -10.67
N ALA A 10 16.01 -13.62 -9.62
CA ALA A 10 15.27 -13.47 -8.39
C ALA A 10 14.15 -12.50 -8.73
N MET A 11 12.94 -13.04 -8.93
CA MET A 11 11.72 -12.26 -8.81
C MET A 11 11.83 -11.48 -7.50
N THR A 12 12.19 -10.21 -7.61
CA THR A 12 12.48 -9.36 -6.46
C THR A 12 11.13 -9.17 -5.79
N SER A 13 11.01 -9.56 -4.52
CA SER A 13 9.75 -9.42 -3.80
C SER A 13 9.23 -7.98 -3.95
N LEU A 14 7.93 -7.84 -4.16
CA LEU A 14 7.28 -6.54 -4.32
C LEU A 14 6.87 -5.98 -2.96
N ALA A 15 7.16 -6.70 -1.85
CA ALA A 15 6.93 -6.21 -0.50
C ALA A 15 7.64 -4.86 -0.30
N GLY A 16 6.92 -3.91 0.30
CA GLY A 16 7.37 -2.53 0.46
C GLY A 16 7.24 -1.65 -0.78
N GLN A 17 6.74 -2.19 -1.90
CA GLN A 17 6.50 -1.41 -3.12
C GLN A 17 5.04 -0.96 -3.23
N LEU A 18 4.83 0.10 -4.01
CA LEU A 18 3.53 0.63 -4.38
C LEU A 18 3.13 0.11 -5.75
N LEU A 19 1.94 -0.49 -5.84
CA LEU A 19 1.28 -0.80 -7.09
C LEU A 19 0.29 0.30 -7.43
N ILE A 20 0.53 1.00 -8.53
CA ILE A 20 -0.37 2.02 -9.06
C ILE A 20 -1.17 1.42 -10.19
N ALA A 21 -2.48 1.41 -10.05
CA ALA A 21 -3.38 0.91 -11.08
C ALA A 21 -3.28 1.76 -12.34
N ARG A 22 -3.08 1.16 -13.51
CA ARG A 22 -3.14 1.89 -14.77
C ARG A 22 -4.58 2.23 -15.17
N ALA A 23 -4.73 3.12 -16.14
CA ALA A 23 -6.03 3.53 -16.65
C ALA A 23 -6.89 2.36 -17.18
N ALA A 24 -6.26 1.26 -17.60
CA ALA A 24 -6.95 0.04 -18.04
C ALA A 24 -7.79 -0.61 -16.92
N LEU A 25 -7.42 -0.42 -15.64
CA LEU A 25 -8.15 -0.97 -14.49
C LEU A 25 -9.33 -0.10 -14.02
N ARG A 26 -9.66 1.00 -14.72
CA ARG A 26 -10.64 2.01 -14.28
C ARG A 26 -12.01 1.45 -13.90
N ASP A 27 -12.47 0.39 -14.57
CA ASP A 27 -13.81 -0.18 -14.38
C ASP A 27 -13.86 -1.28 -13.30
N GLY A 28 -12.72 -1.64 -12.71
CA GLY A 28 -12.62 -2.66 -11.66
C GLY A 28 -12.58 -2.07 -10.25
N PHE A 29 -12.58 -2.96 -9.23
CA PHE A 29 -12.35 -2.55 -7.85
C PHE A 29 -11.02 -1.80 -7.69
N PHE A 30 -10.01 -2.10 -8.51
CA PHE A 30 -8.70 -1.43 -8.44
C PHE A 30 -8.58 -0.19 -9.33
N GLY A 31 -9.69 0.31 -9.89
CA GLY A 31 -9.69 1.56 -10.66
C GLY A 31 -9.15 2.73 -9.84
N ARG A 32 -8.08 3.36 -10.35
CA ARG A 32 -7.35 4.46 -9.71
C ARG A 32 -6.86 4.15 -8.29
N SER A 33 -6.58 2.89 -7.97
CA SER A 33 -6.04 2.52 -6.66
C SER A 33 -4.52 2.64 -6.61
N VAL A 34 -4.00 3.02 -5.45
CA VAL A 34 -2.58 2.86 -5.08
C VAL A 34 -2.53 1.85 -3.95
N ILE A 35 -1.76 0.78 -4.12
CA ILE A 35 -1.70 -0.35 -3.18
C ILE A 35 -0.29 -0.45 -2.62
N LEU A 36 -0.16 -0.45 -1.29
CA LEU A 36 1.07 -0.82 -0.62
C LEU A 36 1.14 -2.33 -0.47
N MET A 37 2.17 -2.95 -1.04
CA MET A 37 2.44 -4.36 -0.87
C MET A 37 3.07 -4.61 0.49
N LEU A 38 2.41 -5.40 1.32
CA LEU A 38 2.90 -5.80 2.63
C LEU A 38 3.71 -7.10 2.55
N GLN A 39 3.29 -8.02 1.70
CA GLN A 39 3.97 -9.30 1.48
C GLN A 39 3.85 -9.74 0.03
N HIS A 40 4.91 -10.34 -0.51
CA HIS A 40 4.92 -10.97 -1.83
C HIS A 40 5.84 -12.19 -1.82
N GLY A 41 5.30 -13.36 -2.16
CA GLY A 41 6.03 -14.63 -2.22
C GLY A 41 5.31 -15.70 -3.04
N PRO A 42 5.84 -16.93 -3.09
CA PRO A 42 5.33 -17.99 -3.97
C PRO A 42 3.90 -18.45 -3.63
N GLU A 43 3.47 -18.29 -2.37
CA GLU A 43 2.13 -18.63 -1.91
C GLU A 43 1.08 -17.53 -2.26
N GLY A 44 1.54 -16.37 -2.76
CA GLY A 44 0.69 -15.24 -3.12
C GLY A 44 1.21 -13.89 -2.64
N ALA A 45 0.36 -12.88 -2.77
CA ALA A 45 0.68 -11.51 -2.39
C ALA A 45 -0.43 -10.87 -1.56
N PHE A 46 -0.05 -9.91 -0.72
CA PHE A 46 -0.93 -9.25 0.22
C PHE A 46 -0.58 -7.77 0.30
N GLY A 47 -1.59 -6.90 0.19
CA GLY A 47 -1.41 -5.45 0.17
C GLY A 47 -2.63 -4.66 0.62
N LEU A 48 -2.45 -3.35 0.76
CA LEU A 48 -3.44 -2.40 1.25
C LEU A 48 -3.64 -1.27 0.25
N VAL A 49 -4.88 -1.07 -0.20
CA VAL A 49 -5.28 0.10 -0.99
C VAL A 49 -5.24 1.35 -0.09
N LEU A 50 -4.33 2.27 -0.40
CA LEU A 50 -4.02 3.46 0.40
C LEU A 50 -5.02 4.60 0.23
N ASN A 51 -5.67 4.69 -0.94
CA ASN A 51 -6.40 5.88 -1.36
C ASN A 51 -7.92 5.70 -1.46
N ARG A 52 -8.48 4.69 -0.77
CA ARG A 52 -9.92 4.46 -0.76
C ARG A 52 -10.52 4.68 0.64
N PRO A 53 -11.17 5.81 0.92
CA PRO A 53 -11.82 6.02 2.20
C PRO A 53 -13.01 5.07 2.37
N ALA A 54 -13.15 4.49 3.56
CA ALA A 54 -14.31 3.72 3.98
C ALA A 54 -15.38 4.64 4.56
N GLN A 55 -16.66 4.26 4.40
CA GLN A 55 -17.77 4.93 5.09
C GLN A 55 -17.92 4.38 6.52
N ALA A 56 -16.87 4.46 7.33
CA ALA A 56 -16.95 4.13 8.76
C ALA A 56 -17.33 5.38 9.56
N LYS A 57 -18.43 5.33 10.33
CA LYS A 57 -18.95 6.49 11.07
C LYS A 57 -18.54 6.53 12.56
N GLU A 58 -17.81 5.53 13.06
CA GLU A 58 -17.71 5.29 14.50
C GLU A 58 -16.31 5.47 15.10
N LEU A 59 -15.30 5.83 14.30
CA LEU A 59 -13.94 6.10 14.79
C LEU A 59 -13.59 7.59 14.70
N PRO A 60 -12.71 8.10 15.60
CA PRO A 60 -12.34 9.52 15.62
C PRO A 60 -11.48 9.95 14.42
N PHE A 61 -11.03 9.01 13.59
CA PHE A 61 -10.17 9.19 12.43
C PHE A 61 -10.73 8.47 11.19
N PRO A 62 -10.32 8.85 9.96
CA PRO A 62 -10.77 8.18 8.75
C PRO A 62 -10.26 6.74 8.66
N VAL A 63 -11.15 5.83 8.28
CA VAL A 63 -10.82 4.44 7.92
C VAL A 63 -10.77 4.33 6.41
N PHE A 64 -9.90 3.47 5.90
CA PHE A 64 -9.72 3.19 4.48
C PHE A 64 -10.10 1.73 4.17
N VAL A 65 -10.52 1.45 2.94
CA VAL A 65 -10.79 0.08 2.48
C VAL A 65 -9.51 -0.46 1.88
N GLY A 66 -8.81 -1.36 2.59
CA GLY A 66 -7.54 -1.94 2.14
C GLY A 66 -7.69 -2.92 0.99
N GLY A 67 -8.88 -3.45 0.73
CA GLY A 67 -9.19 -4.22 -0.47
C GLY A 67 -10.55 -4.94 -0.40
N PRO A 68 -10.86 -5.81 -1.38
CA PRO A 68 -12.15 -6.49 -1.48
C PRO A 68 -12.29 -7.63 -0.46
N CYS A 69 -11.18 -8.19 0.03
CA CYS A 69 -11.20 -9.26 1.01
C CYS A 69 -11.50 -8.69 2.39
N LYS A 70 -12.59 -9.13 3.00
CA LYS A 70 -12.93 -8.76 4.37
C LYS A 70 -11.99 -9.48 5.34
N MET A 71 -11.63 -8.80 6.42
CA MET A 71 -10.87 -9.35 7.52
C MET A 71 -11.58 -8.99 8.82
N ASP A 72 -11.53 -9.89 9.79
CA ASP A 72 -11.98 -9.60 11.15
C ASP A 72 -10.93 -8.70 11.82
N GLY A 73 -11.27 -7.43 12.00
CA GLY A 73 -10.41 -6.42 12.61
C GLY A 73 -10.02 -5.29 11.67
N LEU A 74 -9.11 -4.44 12.15
CA LEU A 74 -8.55 -3.30 11.43
C LEU A 74 -7.04 -3.46 11.36
N LEU A 75 -6.46 -3.06 10.24
CA LEU A 75 -5.02 -2.95 10.07
C LEU A 75 -4.63 -1.49 10.19
N MET A 76 -3.47 -1.22 10.76
CA MET A 76 -2.96 0.14 10.89
C MET A 76 -1.55 0.21 10.30
N ILE A 77 -1.24 1.32 9.64
CA ILE A 77 0.14 1.66 9.29
C ILE A 77 0.45 3.05 9.85
N HIS A 78 1.69 3.29 10.25
CA HIS A 78 2.13 4.59 10.75
C HIS A 78 3.55 4.93 10.29
N GLY A 79 3.83 6.22 10.17
CA GLY A 79 5.19 6.73 9.89
C GLY A 79 5.93 7.22 11.14
N ARG A 80 5.37 6.96 12.32
CA ARG A 80 5.90 7.42 13.60
C ARG A 80 6.95 6.47 14.16
N THR A 81 8.22 6.80 13.98
CA THR A 81 9.35 6.08 14.57
C THR A 81 9.36 6.13 16.10
N GLU A 82 8.72 7.14 16.71
CA GLU A 82 8.57 7.25 18.17
C GLU A 82 7.65 6.17 18.78
N TRP A 83 6.76 5.59 17.97
CA TRP A 83 5.90 4.48 18.38
C TRP A 83 6.55 3.13 18.18
N VAL A 84 7.68 3.09 17.46
CA VAL A 84 8.48 1.88 17.25
C VAL A 84 9.34 1.66 18.47
N THR A 85 9.02 0.61 19.23
CA THR A 85 9.80 0.16 20.38
C THR A 85 10.71 -1.01 19.98
N ASP A 86 11.79 -1.23 20.75
CA ASP A 86 12.81 -2.28 20.49
C ASP A 86 12.33 -3.69 20.94
N ASP A 87 11.03 -3.86 21.15
CA ASP A 87 10.35 -5.11 21.51
C ASP A 87 10.15 -6.05 20.31
N GLY A 88 10.44 -5.58 19.09
CA GLY A 88 10.42 -6.37 17.86
C GLY A 88 9.04 -6.49 17.20
N GLU A 89 7.94 -6.50 17.97
CA GLU A 89 6.58 -6.56 17.41
C GLU A 89 6.13 -5.20 16.82
N SER A 90 6.54 -4.11 17.47
CA SER A 90 6.24 -2.73 17.05
C SER A 90 7.21 -2.19 15.98
N SER A 91 8.16 -3.01 15.52
CA SER A 91 9.26 -2.65 14.61
C SER A 91 9.13 -3.26 13.21
N MET A 92 7.96 -3.80 12.87
CA MET A 92 7.70 -4.35 11.54
C MET A 92 7.63 -3.23 10.50
N GLU A 93 8.79 -2.85 9.97
CA GLU A 93 8.92 -1.92 8.85
C GLU A 93 8.54 -2.62 7.54
N VAL A 94 7.59 -2.02 6.81
CA VAL A 94 7.13 -2.50 5.51
C VAL A 94 7.99 -1.87 4.41
N CYS A 95 8.21 -0.56 4.50
CA CYS A 95 9.06 0.21 3.61
C CYS A 95 9.60 1.43 4.37
N PRO A 96 10.63 2.14 3.83
CA PRO A 96 11.29 3.23 4.54
C PRO A 96 10.32 4.25 5.13
N GLY A 97 10.25 4.30 6.46
CA GLY A 97 9.39 5.22 7.20
C GLY A 97 7.91 4.81 7.26
N VAL A 98 7.59 3.54 7.03
CA VAL A 98 6.22 2.99 7.14
C VAL A 98 6.27 1.68 7.92
N PHE A 99 5.59 1.69 9.05
CA PHE A 99 5.54 0.59 10.00
C PHE A 99 4.13 0.04 10.11
N LEU A 100 4.01 -1.27 10.33
CA LEU A 100 2.73 -1.92 10.61
C LEU A 100 2.37 -1.73 12.09
N GLY A 101 1.16 -1.22 12.32
CA GLY A 101 0.66 -0.88 13.63
C GLY A 101 0.16 -2.09 14.43
N THR A 102 0.42 -2.09 15.74
CA THR A 102 -0.12 -3.06 16.70
C THR A 102 -1.39 -2.52 17.39
N SER A 103 -2.06 -3.37 18.16
CA SER A 103 -3.25 -2.97 18.94
C SER A 103 -2.94 -1.86 19.94
N GLU A 104 -1.74 -1.84 20.54
CA GLU A 104 -1.33 -0.79 21.48
C GLU A 104 -1.18 0.56 20.78
N GLN A 105 -0.58 0.58 19.60
CA GLN A 105 -0.44 1.81 18.80
C GLN A 105 -1.80 2.30 18.29
N PHE A 106 -2.74 1.39 18.02
CA PHE A 106 -4.12 1.73 17.68
C PHE A 106 -4.86 2.44 18.83
N GLU A 107 -4.66 1.98 20.07
CA GLU A 107 -5.20 2.66 21.25
C GLU A 107 -4.61 4.07 21.39
N LYS A 108 -3.29 4.22 21.27
CA LYS A 108 -2.61 5.53 21.28
C LYS A 108 -3.13 6.46 20.19
N ALA A 109 -3.32 5.94 18.97
CA ALA A 109 -3.90 6.69 17.86
C ALA A 109 -5.34 7.14 18.13
N THR A 110 -6.11 6.34 18.86
CA THR A 110 -7.47 6.67 19.29
C THR A 110 -7.47 7.76 20.36
N GLU A 111 -6.52 7.73 21.30
CA GLU A 111 -6.32 8.77 22.31
C GLU A 111 -5.87 10.11 21.70
N GLU A 112 -4.97 10.08 20.71
CA GLU A 112 -4.51 11.28 20.01
C GLU A 112 -5.56 11.86 19.04
N GLY A 113 -6.46 11.02 18.53
CA GLY A 113 -7.57 11.42 17.67
C GLY A 113 -7.15 12.04 16.32
N LYS A 114 -7.97 12.98 15.82
CA LYS A 114 -7.79 13.59 14.47
C LYS A 114 -6.42 14.22 14.24
N ASN A 115 -5.78 14.74 15.29
CA ASN A 115 -4.49 15.43 15.19
C ASN A 115 -3.35 14.52 14.73
N ALA A 116 -3.53 13.21 14.81
CA ALA A 116 -2.51 12.23 14.48
C ALA A 116 -2.79 11.50 13.16
N SER A 117 -3.97 11.73 12.55
CA SER A 117 -4.38 11.08 11.30
C SER A 117 -3.50 11.40 10.08
N ASP A 118 -2.67 12.44 10.15
CA ASP A 118 -1.68 12.75 9.10
C ASP A 118 -0.47 11.82 9.12
N LYS A 119 -0.25 11.05 10.21
CA LYS A 119 0.93 10.20 10.40
C LYS A 119 0.60 8.72 10.57
N PHE A 120 -0.68 8.35 10.55
CA PHE A 120 -1.12 6.96 10.51
C PHE A 120 -2.38 6.78 9.65
N ARG A 121 -2.60 5.56 9.16
CA ARG A 121 -3.81 5.19 8.41
C ARG A 121 -4.34 3.87 8.92
N VAL A 122 -5.66 3.76 9.00
CA VAL A 122 -6.36 2.56 9.44
C VAL A 122 -7.16 1.99 8.29
N PHE A 123 -7.07 0.68 8.09
CA PHE A 123 -7.67 -0.05 6.98
C PHE A 123 -8.61 -1.14 7.47
N THR A 124 -9.71 -1.31 6.74
CA THR A 124 -10.58 -2.47 6.83
C THR A 124 -10.44 -3.31 5.56
N GLY A 125 -10.27 -4.62 5.74
CA GLY A 125 -10.00 -5.54 4.64
C GLY A 125 -8.64 -5.34 3.98
N TYR A 126 -8.36 -6.16 2.98
CA TYR A 126 -7.08 -6.17 2.27
C TYR A 126 -7.24 -6.61 0.81
N ALA A 127 -6.22 -6.35 0.01
CA ALA A 127 -6.08 -6.89 -1.33
C ALA A 127 -5.17 -8.11 -1.28
N GLY A 128 -5.69 -9.26 -1.71
CA GLY A 128 -4.97 -10.52 -1.76
C GLY A 128 -4.89 -11.02 -3.19
N TRP A 129 -3.72 -11.54 -3.56
CA TRP A 129 -3.48 -12.22 -4.83
C TRP A 129 -3.12 -13.68 -4.54
N GLY A 130 -3.72 -14.58 -5.31
CA GLY A 130 -3.32 -15.99 -5.29
C GLY A 130 -1.91 -16.19 -5.88
N PRO A 131 -1.37 -17.42 -5.78
CA PRO A 131 -0.08 -17.77 -6.36
C PRO A 131 -0.01 -17.41 -7.85
N ASN A 132 1.03 -16.68 -8.27
CA ASN A 132 1.28 -16.22 -9.64
C ASN A 132 0.24 -15.25 -10.24
N GLN A 133 -0.79 -14.85 -9.48
CA GLN A 133 -1.83 -13.96 -9.99
C GLN A 133 -1.29 -12.53 -10.18
N LEU A 134 -0.53 -12.02 -9.21
CA LEU A 134 0.04 -10.68 -9.30
C LEU A 134 1.01 -10.59 -10.48
N GLU A 135 1.83 -11.63 -10.68
CA GLU A 135 2.78 -11.75 -11.78
C GLU A 135 2.10 -11.75 -13.14
N ALA A 136 0.96 -12.43 -13.27
CA ALA A 136 0.15 -12.40 -14.48
C ALA A 136 -0.38 -10.99 -14.74
N GLU A 137 -0.92 -10.30 -13.73
CA GLU A 137 -1.41 -8.92 -13.86
C GLU A 137 -0.28 -7.92 -14.19
N MET A 138 0.93 -8.15 -13.64
CA MET A 138 2.13 -7.40 -13.97
C MET A 138 2.53 -7.59 -15.45
N HIS A 139 2.41 -8.81 -15.98
CA HIS A 139 2.69 -9.11 -17.38
C HIS A 139 1.66 -8.50 -18.34
N GLU A 140 0.42 -8.29 -17.87
CA GLU A 140 -0.63 -7.60 -18.62
C GLU A 140 -0.50 -6.07 -18.61
N ASP A 141 0.58 -5.52 -18.03
CA ASP A 141 0.79 -4.08 -17.86
C ASP A 141 -0.42 -3.44 -17.15
N SER A 142 -0.98 -4.13 -16.14
CA SER A 142 -2.10 -3.62 -15.34
C SER A 142 -1.63 -2.65 -14.24
N TRP A 143 -0.38 -2.81 -13.80
CA TRP A 143 0.19 -2.11 -12.66
C TRP A 143 1.47 -1.37 -13.03
N ILE A 144 1.72 -0.26 -12.34
CA ILE A 144 3.02 0.40 -12.29
C ILE A 144 3.58 0.17 -10.91
N VAL A 145 4.87 -0.16 -10.84
CA VAL A 145 5.56 -0.44 -9.58
C VAL A 145 6.49 0.72 -9.24
N LEU A 146 6.32 1.30 -8.06
CA LEU A 146 7.21 2.32 -7.52
C LEU A 146 7.68 1.94 -6.11
N PRO A 147 8.87 2.38 -5.67
CA PRO A 147 9.28 2.19 -4.28
C PRO A 147 8.32 2.91 -3.33
N GLY A 148 7.87 2.23 -2.29
CA GLY A 148 7.08 2.85 -1.22
C GLY A 148 7.94 3.68 -0.29
N SER A 149 7.40 4.80 0.17
CA SER A 149 8.01 5.62 1.22
C SER A 149 6.93 6.27 2.09
N GLY A 150 7.25 6.50 3.36
CA GLY A 150 6.36 7.22 4.28
C GLY A 150 6.04 8.63 3.79
N GLU A 151 6.99 9.29 3.12
CA GLU A 151 6.79 10.61 2.52
C GLU A 151 5.65 10.59 1.49
N ILE A 152 5.64 9.62 0.57
CA ILE A 152 4.57 9.48 -0.43
C ILE A 152 3.23 9.13 0.25
N ILE A 153 3.24 8.19 1.20
CA ILE A 153 2.01 7.65 1.79
C ILE A 153 1.33 8.64 2.75
N PHE A 154 2.10 9.42 3.50
CA PHE A 154 1.60 10.30 4.56
C PHE A 154 1.59 11.78 4.17
N GLU A 155 2.49 12.26 3.30
CA GLU A 155 2.53 13.68 2.91
C GLU A 155 1.66 13.98 1.69
N THR A 156 1.36 12.99 0.85
CA THR A 156 0.50 13.18 -0.32
C THR A 156 -0.98 12.97 0.05
N PRO A 157 -1.88 13.93 -0.28
CA PRO A 157 -3.32 13.74 -0.12
C PRO A 157 -3.82 12.51 -0.87
N VAL A 158 -4.69 11.70 -0.25
CA VAL A 158 -5.15 10.43 -0.84
C VAL A 158 -5.82 10.59 -2.19
N GLN A 159 -6.52 11.69 -2.40
CA GLN A 159 -7.21 12.01 -3.64
C GLN A 159 -6.22 12.23 -4.79
N GLU A 160 -5.04 12.80 -4.48
CA GLU A 160 -3.99 13.16 -5.43
C GLU A 160 -2.94 12.05 -5.58
N LEU A 161 -2.90 11.09 -4.65
CA LEU A 161 -1.89 10.02 -4.62
C LEU A 161 -1.81 9.25 -5.94
N TRP A 162 -2.96 8.87 -6.50
CA TRP A 162 -2.97 8.17 -7.79
C TRP A 162 -2.57 9.07 -8.95
N GLU A 163 -3.05 10.32 -8.99
CA GLU A 163 -2.75 11.26 -10.08
C GLU A 163 -1.28 11.68 -10.09
N THR A 164 -0.68 11.82 -8.92
CA THR A 164 0.74 12.19 -8.74
C THR A 164 1.68 11.07 -9.19
N LEU A 165 1.32 9.81 -8.91
CA LEU A 165 2.14 8.64 -9.22
C LEU A 165 1.84 8.05 -10.61
N SER A 166 0.63 8.26 -11.13
CA SER A 166 0.26 7.83 -12.47
C SER A 166 0.97 8.71 -13.50
N PRO A 167 1.60 8.13 -14.54
CA PRO A 167 2.21 8.91 -15.60
C PRO A 167 1.14 9.80 -16.28
N PRO A 168 1.54 10.98 -16.79
CA PRO A 168 0.64 11.84 -17.52
C PRO A 168 0.04 11.03 -18.66
N THR A 169 -1.29 11.00 -18.72
CA THR A 169 -1.99 10.39 -19.84
C THR A 169 -1.61 11.24 -21.06
N LEU A 170 -0.76 10.71 -21.95
CA LEU A 170 -0.47 11.40 -23.21
C LEU A 170 -1.82 11.75 -23.84
N PRO A 171 -2.04 13.00 -24.28
CA PRO A 171 -3.26 13.33 -25.00
C PRO A 171 -3.33 12.39 -26.20
N GLU A 172 -4.47 11.70 -26.36
CA GLU A 172 -4.71 10.87 -27.54
C GLU A 172 -4.35 11.69 -28.78
N PRO A 173 -3.58 11.14 -29.75
CA PRO A 173 -3.32 11.87 -30.98
C PRO A 173 -4.68 12.17 -31.59
N SER A 174 -5.00 13.46 -31.65
CA SER A 174 -6.23 13.96 -32.24
C SER A 174 -6.30 13.39 -33.65
N LEU A 175 -7.19 12.41 -33.86
CA LEU A 175 -7.41 11.80 -35.15
C LEU A 175 -8.00 12.89 -36.06
N ASN A 176 -7.15 13.43 -36.92
CA ASN A 176 -7.51 14.44 -37.93
C ASN A 176 -7.71 13.78 -39.28
#